data_AF-A0A401I2J3-F1
#
_entry.id   AF-A0A401I2J3-F1
#
_cell.length_a   1.000
_cell.length_b   1.000
_cell.length_c   1.000
_cell.angle_alpha   90.00
_cell.angle_beta   90.00
_cell.angle_gamma   90.00
#
_symmetry.space_group_name_H-M   'P 1'
#
loop_
_entity.id
_entity.type
_entity.pdbx_description
1 polymer ?
#
loop_
_entity_poly.entity_id
_entity_poly.type
_entity_poly.pdbx_seq_one_letter_code
_entity_poly.pdbx_strand_id
1 'polypeptide(L)'
;MNSLSPHQLSALSNELKRQRQRLEDQLDENNAFGLAASLRDATGELSTLDNHPADLGSELFERGKDLALLEQAELALMRTEEALRAIEDGRYGRCMACGDDIPFARLQAVPETLFCTEHAPRRHVSDRRPIEEQLLQPPFGRTSMDEPEAYNGFDGEDSWQIVEAWGNSDSPAMAEHDVADYAEMGIESGEPDGYVEDIESFLATDMTGTQRYFYRNRAYDEFMHSEEEQSAD
;
A
#
# COMPACT_ATOMS: atom_id res chain seq x y z
N MET A 1 16.11 -39.04 19.48
CA MET A 1 15.08 -40.09 19.45
C MET A 1 13.80 -39.38 19.07
N ASN A 2 13.18 -39.72 17.92
CA ASN A 2 11.92 -39.06 17.49
C ASN A 2 10.88 -39.19 18.62
N SER A 3 10.36 -38.06 19.09
CA SER A 3 9.38 -37.98 20.18
C SER A 3 7.99 -38.51 19.80
N LEU A 4 7.75 -38.82 18.52
CA LEU A 4 6.46 -39.23 17.99
C LEU A 4 6.32 -40.76 17.96
N SER A 5 5.21 -41.27 18.50
CA SER A 5 4.88 -42.69 18.38
C SER A 5 4.48 -43.06 16.94
N PRO A 6 4.65 -44.32 16.51
CA PRO A 6 4.24 -44.77 15.17
C PRO A 6 2.76 -44.53 14.87
N HIS A 7 1.90 -44.60 15.91
CA HIS A 7 0.48 -44.32 15.80
C HIS A 7 0.19 -42.82 15.60
N GLN A 8 0.95 -41.93 16.25
CA GLN A 8 0.82 -40.49 16.05
C GLN A 8 1.26 -40.09 14.64
N LEU A 9 2.36 -40.66 14.15
CA LEU A 9 2.83 -40.42 12.78
C LEU A 9 1.84 -40.88 11.72
N SER A 10 1.23 -42.07 11.88
CA SER A 10 0.24 -42.57 10.92
C SER A 10 -1.04 -41.71 10.92
N ALA A 11 -1.49 -41.25 12.09
CA ALA A 11 -2.62 -40.34 12.19
C ALA A 11 -2.36 -38.99 11.49
N LEU A 12 -1.19 -38.39 11.71
CA LEU A 12 -0.80 -37.13 11.06
C LEU A 12 -0.62 -37.29 9.54
N SER A 13 -0.01 -38.39 9.09
CA SER A 13 0.14 -38.68 7.66
C SER A 13 -1.20 -38.83 6.95
N ASN A 14 -2.17 -39.51 7.57
CA ASN A 14 -3.52 -39.64 7.02
C ASN A 14 -4.24 -38.29 6.95
N GLU A 15 -4.05 -37.43 7.94
CA GLU A 15 -4.61 -36.07 7.91
C GLU A 15 -4.00 -35.24 6.78
N LEU A 16 -2.68 -35.23 6.63
CA LEU A 16 -1.99 -34.53 5.55
C LEU A 16 -2.43 -35.02 4.16
N LYS A 17 -2.65 -36.33 3.99
CA LYS A 17 -3.18 -36.87 2.71
C LYS A 17 -4.60 -36.38 2.42
N ARG A 18 -5.46 -36.29 3.43
CA ARG A 18 -6.81 -35.72 3.28
C ARG A 18 -6.76 -34.23 2.97
N GLN A 19 -5.85 -33.50 3.61
CA GLN A 19 -5.65 -32.08 3.35
C GLN A 19 -5.16 -31.82 1.92
N ARG A 20 -4.17 -32.60 1.45
CA ARG A 20 -3.67 -32.52 0.08
C ARG A 20 -4.80 -32.73 -0.94
N GLN A 21 -5.57 -33.81 -0.80
CA GLN A 21 -6.68 -34.08 -1.72
C GLN A 21 -7.70 -32.94 -1.72
N ARG A 22 -8.08 -32.43 -0.53
CA ARG A 22 -9.02 -31.30 -0.43
C ARG A 22 -8.49 -30.05 -1.13
N LEU A 23 -7.20 -29.75 -0.99
CA LEU A 23 -6.58 -28.58 -1.62
C LEU A 23 -6.48 -28.75 -3.14
N GLU A 24 -6.11 -29.94 -3.62
CA GLU A 24 -6.12 -30.30 -5.04
C GLU A 24 -7.53 -30.13 -5.63
N ASP A 25 -8.55 -30.72 -4.99
CA ASP A 25 -9.95 -30.59 -5.40
C ASP A 25 -10.38 -29.11 -5.41
N GLN A 26 -10.01 -28.32 -4.39
CA GLN A 26 -10.33 -26.89 -4.32
C GLN A 26 -9.71 -26.06 -5.45
N LEU A 27 -8.48 -26.39 -5.87
CA LEU A 27 -7.79 -25.69 -6.95
C LEU A 27 -8.37 -26.07 -8.32
N ASP A 28 -8.70 -27.35 -8.50
CA ASP A 28 -9.27 -27.89 -9.74
C ASP A 28 -10.74 -27.50 -9.93
N GLU A 29 -11.61 -27.71 -8.92
CA GLU A 29 -13.05 -27.47 -9.02
C GLU A 29 -13.40 -25.99 -9.18
N ASN A 30 -12.64 -25.10 -8.53
CA ASN A 30 -12.90 -23.65 -8.62
C ASN A 30 -12.23 -22.99 -9.82
N ASN A 31 -11.59 -23.76 -10.72
CA ASN A 31 -10.88 -23.23 -11.89
C ASN A 31 -9.91 -22.09 -11.50
N ALA A 32 -9.12 -22.31 -10.45
CA ALA A 32 -8.30 -21.31 -9.79
C ALA A 32 -9.11 -20.08 -9.31
N PHE A 33 -10.18 -20.30 -8.54
CA PHE A 33 -11.07 -19.25 -8.00
C PHE A 33 -11.69 -18.35 -9.08
N GLY A 34 -12.04 -18.91 -10.24
CA GLY A 34 -12.63 -18.15 -11.35
C GLY A 34 -11.64 -17.22 -12.08
N LEU A 35 -10.35 -17.25 -11.71
CA LEU A 35 -9.31 -16.39 -12.30
C LEU A 35 -8.91 -16.83 -13.71
N ALA A 36 -9.26 -18.04 -14.12
CA ALA A 36 -9.06 -18.52 -15.50
C ALA A 36 -9.86 -17.72 -16.54
N ALA A 37 -10.98 -17.10 -16.14
CA ALA A 37 -11.74 -16.19 -16.97
C ALA A 37 -11.18 -14.76 -16.87
N SER A 38 -11.22 -14.00 -17.96
CA SER A 38 -10.84 -12.60 -17.93
C SER A 38 -11.87 -11.77 -17.13
N LEU A 39 -11.44 -10.65 -16.55
CA LEU A 39 -12.36 -9.74 -15.84
C LEU A 39 -13.53 -9.33 -16.74
N ARG A 40 -13.27 -9.14 -18.04
CA ARG A 40 -14.28 -8.84 -19.05
C ARG A 40 -15.35 -9.93 -19.15
N ASP A 41 -14.95 -11.19 -19.13
CA ASP A 41 -15.90 -12.30 -19.24
C ASP A 41 -16.70 -12.49 -17.94
N ALA A 42 -16.13 -12.10 -16.79
CA ALA A 42 -16.81 -12.13 -15.50
C ALA A 42 -17.86 -11.02 -15.36
N THR A 43 -17.57 -9.80 -15.85
CA THR A 43 -18.51 -8.66 -15.80
C THR A 43 -19.53 -8.70 -16.94
N GLY A 44 -19.25 -9.42 -18.03
CA GLY A 44 -20.10 -9.43 -19.23
C GLY A 44 -20.01 -8.14 -20.06
N GLU A 45 -19.10 -7.23 -19.70
CA GLU A 45 -18.88 -5.97 -20.38
C GLU A 45 -18.03 -6.14 -21.64
N LEU A 46 -18.24 -5.32 -22.67
CA LEU A 46 -17.44 -5.40 -23.90
C LEU A 46 -16.06 -4.73 -23.74
N SER A 47 -15.95 -3.75 -22.85
CA SER A 47 -14.72 -2.98 -22.58
C SER A 47 -14.69 -2.52 -21.13
N THR A 48 -13.53 -2.65 -20.48
CA THR A 48 -13.27 -2.06 -19.15
C THR A 48 -12.77 -0.62 -19.24
N LEU A 49 -12.49 -0.10 -20.45
CA LEU A 49 -11.94 1.24 -20.66
C LEU A 49 -13.00 2.36 -20.67
N ASP A 50 -14.27 2.04 -20.85
CA ASP A 50 -15.38 3.02 -20.97
C ASP A 50 -16.23 3.13 -19.69
N ASN A 51 -15.85 2.39 -18.63
CA ASN A 51 -16.50 2.48 -17.33
C ASN A 51 -15.79 3.54 -16.48
N HIS A 52 -16.55 4.22 -15.60
CA HIS A 52 -15.93 5.09 -14.62
C HIS A 52 -15.05 4.23 -13.70
N PRO A 53 -13.85 4.67 -13.28
CA PRO A 53 -12.97 3.84 -12.45
C PRO A 53 -13.65 3.30 -11.18
N ALA A 54 -14.59 4.08 -10.63
CA ALA A 54 -15.40 3.70 -9.48
C ALA A 54 -16.35 2.51 -9.76
N ASP A 55 -16.77 2.30 -11.00
CA ASP A 55 -17.70 1.24 -11.39
C ASP A 55 -17.03 -0.15 -11.39
N LEU A 56 -15.70 -0.20 -11.55
CA LEU A 56 -14.90 -1.44 -11.52
C LEU A 56 -14.24 -1.72 -10.17
N GLY A 57 -14.30 -0.78 -9.22
CA GLY A 57 -13.61 -0.89 -7.94
C GLY A 57 -14.02 -2.14 -7.15
N SER A 58 -15.32 -2.41 -7.07
CA SER A 58 -15.85 -3.59 -6.38
C SER A 58 -15.39 -4.89 -7.03
N GLU A 59 -15.44 -4.98 -8.37
CA GLU A 59 -15.04 -6.17 -9.13
C GLU A 59 -13.53 -6.45 -9.01
N LEU A 60 -12.71 -5.40 -9.08
CA LEU A 60 -11.26 -5.51 -8.87
C LEU A 60 -10.93 -5.93 -7.44
N PHE A 61 -11.69 -5.43 -6.46
CA PHE A 61 -11.52 -5.81 -5.06
C PHE A 61 -11.85 -7.28 -4.83
N GLU A 62 -12.98 -7.78 -5.33
CA GLU A 62 -13.32 -9.21 -5.23
C GLU A 62 -12.27 -10.07 -5.95
N ARG A 63 -11.84 -9.68 -7.16
CA ARG A 63 -10.79 -10.41 -7.88
C ARG A 63 -9.44 -10.42 -7.14
N GLY A 64 -9.12 -9.34 -6.43
CA GLY A 64 -7.96 -9.28 -5.54
C GLY A 64 -8.04 -10.28 -4.38
N LYS A 65 -9.23 -10.50 -3.81
CA LYS A 65 -9.45 -11.54 -2.80
C LYS A 65 -9.27 -12.93 -3.38
N ASP A 66 -9.82 -13.19 -4.57
CA ASP A 66 -9.69 -14.48 -5.24
C ASP A 66 -8.23 -14.85 -5.47
N LEU A 67 -7.40 -13.87 -5.89
CA LEU A 67 -5.95 -14.05 -6.03
C LEU A 67 -5.28 -14.41 -4.70
N ALA A 68 -5.64 -13.74 -3.61
CA ALA A 68 -5.09 -14.03 -2.29
C ALA A 68 -5.50 -15.44 -1.79
N LEU A 69 -6.73 -15.87 -2.06
CA LEU A 69 -7.20 -17.21 -1.72
C LEU A 69 -6.49 -18.29 -2.54
N LEU A 70 -6.28 -18.04 -3.83
CA LEU A 70 -5.51 -18.93 -4.71
C LEU A 70 -4.08 -19.14 -4.18
N GLU A 71 -3.36 -18.05 -3.94
CA GLU A 71 -1.99 -18.12 -3.44
C GLU A 71 -1.90 -18.82 -2.08
N GLN A 72 -2.87 -18.57 -1.20
CA GLN A 72 -2.92 -19.25 0.09
C GLN A 72 -3.12 -20.77 -0.07
N ALA A 73 -4.00 -21.19 -1.00
CA ALA A 73 -4.25 -22.61 -1.27
C ALA A 73 -3.03 -23.29 -1.89
N GLU A 74 -2.36 -22.65 -2.86
CA GLU A 74 -1.12 -23.15 -3.48
C GLU A 74 0.01 -23.31 -2.45
N LEU A 75 0.21 -22.30 -1.58
CA LEU A 75 1.20 -22.35 -0.51
C LEU A 75 0.89 -23.46 0.52
N ALA A 76 -0.38 -23.62 0.87
CA ALA A 76 -0.81 -24.69 1.77
C ALA A 76 -0.57 -26.08 1.16
N LEU A 77 -0.83 -26.24 -0.14
CA LEU A 77 -0.60 -27.49 -0.86
C LEU A 77 0.89 -27.82 -0.89
N MET A 78 1.74 -26.85 -1.25
CA MET A 78 3.20 -26.99 -1.23
C MET A 78 3.71 -27.45 0.13
N ARG A 79 3.30 -26.78 1.22
CA ARG A 79 3.68 -27.14 2.59
C ARG A 79 3.22 -28.56 2.98
N THR A 80 2.01 -28.93 2.56
CA THR A 80 1.46 -30.27 2.82
C THR A 80 2.28 -31.34 2.11
N GLU A 81 2.67 -31.11 0.86
CA GLU A 81 3.54 -32.02 0.12
C GLU A 81 4.94 -32.14 0.73
N GLU A 82 5.54 -31.01 1.14
CA GLU A 82 6.82 -31.01 1.83
C GLU A 82 6.76 -31.79 3.15
N ALA A 83 5.67 -31.63 3.92
CA ALA A 83 5.44 -32.39 5.15
C ALA A 83 5.33 -33.90 4.88
N LEU A 84 4.60 -34.30 3.83
CA LEU A 84 4.51 -35.71 3.43
C LEU A 84 5.87 -36.28 3.02
N ARG A 85 6.67 -35.54 2.23
CA ARG A 85 8.05 -35.94 1.87
C ARG A 85 8.94 -36.06 3.10
N ALA A 86 8.83 -35.14 4.06
CA ALA A 86 9.59 -35.20 5.31
C ALA A 86 9.22 -36.43 6.16
N ILE A 87 7.97 -36.90 6.08
CA ILE A 87 7.54 -38.15 6.72
C ILE A 87 8.22 -39.35 6.06
N GLU A 88 8.25 -39.40 4.72
CA GLU A 88 8.91 -40.46 3.95
C GLU A 88 10.42 -40.51 4.25
N ASP A 89 11.07 -39.36 4.38
CA ASP A 89 12.50 -39.23 4.71
C ASP A 89 12.81 -39.49 6.20
N GLY A 90 11.79 -39.66 7.07
CA GLY A 90 11.97 -39.82 8.51
C GLY A 90 12.47 -38.56 9.24
N ARG A 91 12.35 -37.39 8.62
CA ARG A 91 12.76 -36.08 9.16
C ARG A 91 11.61 -35.32 9.85
N TYR A 92 10.37 -35.75 9.63
CA TYR A 92 9.18 -35.13 10.20
C TYR A 92 9.16 -35.18 11.74
N GLY A 93 8.63 -34.12 12.36
CA GLY A 93 8.58 -33.95 13.80
C GLY A 93 9.81 -33.30 14.42
N ARG A 94 10.83 -32.95 13.62
CA ARG A 94 11.98 -32.12 14.03
C ARG A 94 12.02 -30.84 13.22
N CYS A 95 12.33 -29.74 13.88
CA CYS A 95 12.43 -28.43 13.27
C CYS A 95 13.59 -28.41 12.26
N MET A 96 13.33 -28.03 11.00
CA MET A 96 14.40 -27.97 9.98
C MET A 96 15.46 -26.89 10.25
N ALA A 97 15.14 -25.86 11.05
CA ALA A 97 16.07 -24.79 11.41
C ALA A 97 17.00 -25.15 12.58
N CYS A 98 16.45 -25.50 13.75
CA CYS A 98 17.25 -25.79 14.95
C CYS A 98 17.50 -27.29 15.21
N GLY A 99 16.75 -28.19 14.57
CA GLY A 99 16.85 -29.63 14.78
C GLY A 99 16.09 -30.17 15.99
N ASP A 100 15.50 -29.30 16.82
CA ASP A 100 14.74 -29.69 18.02
C ASP A 100 13.41 -30.38 17.67
N ASP A 101 12.92 -31.21 18.60
CA ASP A 101 11.63 -31.88 18.44
C ASP A 101 10.47 -30.87 18.47
N ILE A 102 9.56 -30.97 17.50
CA ILE A 102 8.37 -30.14 17.42
C ILE A 102 7.30 -30.74 18.36
N PRO A 103 6.70 -29.94 19.27
CA PRO A 103 5.67 -30.45 20.17
C PRO A 103 4.49 -31.08 19.43
N PHE A 104 4.03 -32.26 19.86
CA PHE A 104 2.92 -32.95 19.21
C PHE A 104 1.64 -32.09 19.14
N ALA A 105 1.34 -31.31 20.19
CA ALA A 105 0.19 -30.40 20.20
C ALA A 105 0.24 -29.37 19.05
N ARG A 106 1.45 -28.94 18.64
CA ARG A 106 1.64 -28.05 17.49
C ARG A 106 1.41 -28.79 16.18
N LEU A 107 1.97 -29.99 16.02
CA LEU A 107 1.77 -30.82 14.82
C LEU A 107 0.30 -31.25 14.67
N GLN A 108 -0.43 -31.38 15.77
CA GLN A 108 -1.86 -31.64 15.74
C GLN A 108 -2.67 -30.42 15.27
N ALA A 109 -2.23 -29.21 15.61
CA ALA A 109 -2.89 -27.97 15.22
C ALA A 109 -2.53 -27.51 13.80
N VAL A 110 -1.26 -27.69 13.40
CA VAL A 110 -0.71 -27.28 12.10
C VAL A 110 0.16 -28.43 11.56
N PRO A 111 -0.45 -29.48 10.99
CA PRO A 111 0.25 -30.71 10.60
C PRO A 111 1.25 -30.51 9.46
N GLU A 112 1.07 -29.50 8.62
CA GLU A 112 1.95 -29.17 7.50
C GLU A 112 3.24 -28.44 7.94
N THR A 113 3.40 -28.12 9.23
CA THR A 113 4.58 -27.39 9.71
C THR A 113 5.82 -28.27 9.84
N LEU A 114 6.94 -27.77 9.32
CA LEU A 114 8.28 -28.35 9.48
C LEU A 114 9.17 -27.57 10.46
N PHE A 115 8.60 -26.60 11.16
CA PHE A 115 9.33 -25.67 12.03
C PHE A 115 8.68 -25.56 13.42
N CYS A 116 9.51 -25.31 14.44
CA CYS A 116 9.03 -24.96 15.78
C CYS A 116 8.38 -23.56 15.78
N THR A 117 7.78 -23.16 16.90
CA THR A 117 7.11 -21.85 17.04
C THR A 117 8.04 -20.66 16.79
N GLU A 118 9.29 -20.75 17.24
CA GLU A 118 10.27 -19.66 17.14
C GLU A 118 10.80 -19.48 15.71
N HIS A 119 10.98 -20.59 15.00
CA HIS A 119 11.51 -20.62 13.63
C HIS A 119 10.41 -20.76 12.57
N ALA A 120 9.14 -20.63 12.96
CA ALA A 120 8.04 -20.63 12.02
C ALA A 120 8.26 -19.46 11.05
N PRO A 121 8.31 -19.69 9.74
CA PRO A 121 8.49 -18.61 8.78
C PRO A 121 7.37 -17.59 9.01
N ARG A 122 7.75 -16.31 9.18
CA ARG A 122 6.80 -15.20 9.22
C ARG A 122 5.96 -15.23 7.94
N ARG A 123 4.71 -14.76 8.02
CA ARG A 123 3.83 -14.63 6.84
C ARG A 123 4.64 -14.03 5.70
N HIS A 124 4.90 -14.83 4.67
CA HIS A 124 5.47 -14.36 3.43
C HIS A 124 4.46 -13.37 2.86
N VAL A 125 4.85 -12.11 2.71
CA VAL A 125 4.07 -11.18 1.91
C VAL A 125 4.26 -11.67 0.47
N SER A 126 3.16 -11.85 -0.26
CA SER A 126 3.20 -12.28 -1.66
C SER A 126 4.24 -11.48 -2.46
N ASP A 127 4.96 -12.13 -3.36
CA ASP A 127 5.79 -11.42 -4.34
C ASP A 127 4.96 -10.91 -5.53
N ARG A 128 3.69 -11.32 -5.64
CA ARG A 128 2.75 -10.98 -6.72
C ARG A 128 1.82 -9.84 -6.33
N ARG A 129 2.34 -8.87 -5.57
CA ARG A 129 1.59 -7.68 -5.17
C ARG A 129 1.40 -6.75 -6.38
N PRO A 130 0.30 -5.98 -6.45
CA PRO A 130 0.09 -5.01 -7.51
C PRO A 130 1.27 -4.03 -7.62
N ILE A 131 1.62 -3.64 -8.85
CA ILE A 131 2.77 -2.75 -9.11
C ILE A 131 2.57 -1.37 -8.48
N GLU A 132 1.32 -0.97 -8.30
CA GLU A 132 0.88 0.27 -7.66
C GLU A 132 1.43 0.37 -6.23
N GLU A 133 1.56 -0.74 -5.50
CA GLU A 133 2.11 -0.73 -4.13
C GLU A 133 3.57 -0.27 -4.08
N GLN A 134 4.35 -0.44 -5.16
CA GLN A 134 5.72 0.10 -5.24
C GLN A 134 5.71 1.63 -5.36
N LEU A 135 4.61 2.19 -5.86
CA LEU A 135 4.40 3.63 -6.03
C LEU A 135 3.83 4.30 -4.77
N LEU A 136 3.27 3.52 -3.83
CA LEU A 136 2.54 3.99 -2.64
C LEU A 136 3.40 4.26 -1.39
N GLN A 137 4.74 4.38 -1.48
CA GLN A 137 5.64 4.35 -0.30
C GLN A 137 6.68 5.50 -0.22
N PRO A 138 6.50 6.58 0.55
CA PRO A 138 5.49 6.80 1.57
C PRO A 138 4.08 7.05 1.00
N PRO A 139 3.02 6.57 1.67
CA PRO A 139 1.65 6.83 1.27
C PRO A 139 1.34 8.33 1.49
N PHE A 140 0.83 8.98 0.45
CA PHE A 140 0.37 10.38 0.41
C PHE A 140 1.43 11.47 0.67
N GLY A 141 2.55 11.19 1.35
CA GLY A 141 3.65 12.13 1.60
C GLY A 141 4.83 12.03 0.61
N ARG A 142 4.67 11.31 -0.51
CA ARG A 142 5.72 11.30 -1.59
C ARG A 142 5.73 12.59 -2.39
N THR A 143 4.57 13.22 -2.47
CA THR A 143 4.32 14.32 -3.38
C THR A 143 4.11 15.62 -2.62
N SER A 144 3.73 15.61 -1.35
CA SER A 144 3.82 16.79 -0.48
C SER A 144 5.26 16.91 0.03
N MET A 145 6.02 17.84 -0.54
CA MET A 145 7.44 18.06 -0.31
C MET A 145 7.65 19.27 0.61
N ASP A 146 6.85 19.39 1.66
CA ASP A 146 6.77 20.57 2.53
C ASP A 146 7.77 20.50 3.71
N GLU A 147 8.46 19.36 3.90
CA GLU A 147 9.47 19.20 4.96
C GLU A 147 10.75 20.05 4.79
N PRO A 148 11.26 20.33 3.57
CA PRO A 148 12.29 21.33 3.35
C PRO A 148 11.65 22.72 3.22
N GLU A 149 11.90 23.61 4.18
CA GLU A 149 11.47 25.05 4.19
C GLU A 149 11.83 25.86 2.93
N ALA A 150 12.58 25.28 1.99
CA ALA A 150 13.10 25.94 0.78
C ALA A 150 12.69 25.23 -0.52
N TYR A 151 11.71 24.31 -0.47
CA TYR A 151 11.17 23.67 -1.67
C TYR A 151 9.88 24.38 -2.09
N ASN A 152 9.99 25.21 -3.13
CA ASN A 152 8.91 25.99 -3.75
C ASN A 152 8.53 25.44 -5.14
N GLY A 153 8.85 24.17 -5.38
CA GLY A 153 8.67 23.53 -6.68
C GLY A 153 7.35 22.79 -6.74
N PHE A 154 6.71 22.82 -7.92
CA PHE A 154 5.41 22.15 -8.12
C PHE A 154 5.38 20.69 -7.63
N ASP A 155 4.43 20.37 -6.78
CA ASP A 155 4.33 19.08 -6.13
C ASP A 155 2.87 18.55 -6.02
N GLY A 156 2.65 17.58 -5.14
CA GLY A 156 1.35 16.96 -4.93
C GLY A 156 0.37 17.81 -4.15
N GLU A 157 0.86 18.66 -3.26
CA GLU A 157 0.03 19.66 -2.59
C GLU A 157 -0.47 20.68 -3.61
N ASP A 158 0.43 21.26 -4.42
CA ASP A 158 0.06 22.20 -5.49
C ASP A 158 -0.99 21.59 -6.45
N SER A 159 -0.78 20.32 -6.82
CA SER A 159 -1.70 19.57 -7.67
C SER A 159 -3.10 19.48 -7.05
N TRP A 160 -3.17 19.34 -5.73
CA TRP A 160 -4.44 19.26 -5.00
C TRP A 160 -5.09 20.64 -4.87
N GLN A 161 -4.33 21.67 -4.49
CA GLN A 161 -4.80 23.05 -4.40
C GLN A 161 -5.41 23.54 -5.72
N ILE A 162 -4.77 23.24 -6.87
CA ILE A 162 -5.30 23.58 -8.20
C ILE A 162 -6.68 22.95 -8.42
N VAL A 163 -6.84 21.66 -8.10
CA VAL A 163 -8.11 20.94 -8.31
C VAL A 163 -9.18 21.44 -7.34
N GLU A 164 -8.81 21.72 -6.09
CA GLU A 164 -9.68 22.28 -5.06
C GLU A 164 -10.28 23.62 -5.49
N ALA A 165 -9.49 24.48 -6.14
CA ALA A 165 -9.94 25.78 -6.63
C ALA A 165 -11.09 25.69 -7.66
N TRP A 166 -11.25 24.56 -8.36
CA TRP A 166 -12.39 24.33 -9.27
C TRP A 166 -13.67 23.86 -8.56
N GLY A 167 -13.58 23.58 -7.26
CA GLY A 167 -14.72 23.32 -6.38
C GLY A 167 -14.54 22.07 -5.51
N ASN A 168 -14.51 22.27 -4.19
CA ASN A 168 -14.67 21.23 -3.18
C ASN A 168 -16.09 21.29 -2.56
N SER A 169 -16.41 20.37 -1.64
CA SER A 169 -17.68 20.40 -0.90
C SER A 169 -17.59 21.14 0.43
N ASP A 170 -16.47 21.84 0.67
CA ASP A 170 -16.21 22.49 1.94
C ASP A 170 -16.90 23.85 2.02
N SER A 171 -17.16 24.27 3.24
CA SER A 171 -17.71 25.60 3.54
C SER A 171 -16.78 26.34 4.49
N PRO A 172 -16.85 27.68 4.59
CA PRO A 172 -15.99 28.43 5.53
C PRO A 172 -16.17 27.98 6.98
N ALA A 173 -17.29 27.32 7.32
CA ALA A 173 -17.51 26.72 8.64
C ALA A 173 -16.71 25.43 8.89
N MET A 174 -16.07 24.88 7.85
CA MET A 174 -15.22 23.69 7.88
C MET A 174 -13.73 24.03 7.77
N ALA A 175 -13.38 25.31 7.59
CA ALA A 175 -11.98 25.74 7.52
C ALA A 175 -11.27 25.49 8.86
N GLU A 176 -10.03 24.99 8.79
CA GLU A 176 -9.21 24.72 9.97
C GLU A 176 -8.65 25.99 10.63
N HIS A 177 -8.62 27.10 9.88
CA HIS A 177 -8.19 28.43 10.36
C HIS A 177 -9.25 29.51 10.09
N ASP A 178 -9.06 30.69 10.69
CA ASP A 178 -9.88 31.85 10.36
C ASP A 178 -9.64 32.21 8.89
N VAL A 179 -10.69 32.15 8.08
CA VAL A 179 -10.71 32.47 6.65
C VAL A 179 -11.61 33.66 6.41
N ALA A 180 -11.14 34.67 5.68
CA ALA A 180 -11.94 35.84 5.33
C ALA A 180 -12.70 35.65 4.01
N ASP A 181 -12.21 34.79 3.13
CA ASP A 181 -12.77 34.49 1.81
C ASP A 181 -12.66 32.99 1.48
N TYR A 182 -13.49 32.51 0.55
CA TYR A 182 -13.43 31.16 -0.01
C TYR A 182 -12.08 30.88 -0.68
N ALA A 183 -11.41 31.90 -1.21
CA ALA A 183 -10.08 31.78 -1.81
C ALA A 183 -9.00 31.42 -0.78
N GLU A 184 -9.24 31.67 0.52
CA GLU A 184 -8.30 31.38 1.61
C GLU A 184 -8.61 30.05 2.30
N MET A 185 -9.64 29.31 1.86
CA MET A 185 -10.03 28.04 2.48
C MET A 185 -9.08 26.88 2.15
N GLY A 186 -8.35 26.99 1.05
CA GLY A 186 -7.46 25.92 0.61
C GLY A 186 -6.28 25.73 1.54
N ILE A 187 -5.80 24.49 1.60
CA ILE A 187 -4.58 24.12 2.32
C ILE A 187 -3.44 24.99 1.78
N GLU A 188 -2.70 25.63 2.70
CA GLU A 188 -1.59 26.55 2.42
C GLU A 188 -1.85 27.61 1.33
N SER A 189 -3.09 28.09 1.18
CA SER A 189 -3.50 29.11 0.18
C SER A 189 -2.70 30.43 0.15
N GLY A 190 -1.83 30.67 1.13
CA GLY A 190 -0.93 31.82 1.19
C GLY A 190 0.48 31.54 0.65
N GLU A 191 0.76 30.34 0.18
CA GLU A 191 2.04 29.94 -0.41
C GLU A 191 2.30 30.66 -1.75
N PRO A 192 3.53 31.09 -2.04
CA PRO A 192 3.88 31.66 -3.33
C PRO A 192 4.10 30.61 -4.43
N ASP A 193 3.07 30.34 -5.23
CA ASP A 193 3.16 29.40 -6.36
C ASP A 193 4.12 29.85 -7.48
N GLY A 194 5.08 28.97 -7.82
CA GLY A 194 5.82 29.04 -9.08
C GLY A 194 6.89 30.12 -9.19
N TYR A 195 7.33 30.68 -8.05
CA TYR A 195 8.46 31.61 -7.96
C TYR A 195 9.73 30.85 -7.57
N VAL A 196 10.90 31.29 -8.05
CA VAL A 196 12.19 30.66 -7.70
C VAL A 196 12.80 31.32 -6.46
N GLU A 197 12.65 32.63 -6.34
CA GLU A 197 13.10 33.43 -5.18
C GLU A 197 11.92 34.19 -4.56
N ASP A 198 11.92 34.37 -3.24
CA ASP A 198 10.85 35.09 -2.52
C ASP A 198 10.59 36.49 -3.09
N ILE A 199 11.65 37.17 -3.55
CA ILE A 199 11.57 38.50 -4.17
C ILE A 199 10.77 38.50 -5.48
N GLU A 200 10.78 37.40 -6.23
CA GLU A 200 10.03 37.27 -7.48
C GLU A 200 8.53 37.24 -7.22
N SER A 201 8.08 36.83 -6.03
CA SER A 201 6.66 36.78 -5.66
C SER A 201 6.03 38.17 -5.53
N PHE A 202 6.82 39.19 -5.20
CA PHE A 202 6.33 40.54 -4.93
C PHE A 202 6.92 41.63 -5.81
N LEU A 203 7.98 41.34 -6.57
CA LEU A 203 8.63 42.29 -7.46
C LEU A 203 8.30 41.99 -8.92
N ALA A 204 7.67 42.94 -9.62
CA ALA A 204 7.40 42.80 -11.04
C ALA A 204 7.88 43.99 -11.85
N THR A 205 8.03 43.79 -13.15
CA THR A 205 8.33 44.86 -14.10
C THR A 205 7.34 44.88 -15.26
N ASP A 206 7.21 46.02 -15.93
CA ASP A 206 6.51 46.04 -17.22
C ASP A 206 7.29 45.23 -18.29
N MET A 207 6.69 45.03 -19.47
CA MET A 207 7.32 44.29 -20.58
C MET A 207 8.63 44.90 -21.11
N THR A 208 8.94 46.14 -20.74
CA THR A 208 10.18 46.85 -21.11
C THR A 208 11.24 46.81 -20.01
N GLY A 209 10.90 46.33 -18.80
CA GLY A 209 11.80 46.25 -17.65
C GLY A 209 12.11 47.61 -16.99
N THR A 210 11.39 48.69 -17.34
CA THR A 210 11.72 50.04 -16.87
C THR A 210 10.92 50.50 -15.65
N GLN A 211 9.66 50.08 -15.54
CA GLN A 211 8.82 50.35 -14.38
C GLN A 211 8.82 49.13 -13.46
N ARG A 212 9.08 49.37 -12.17
CA ARG A 212 9.05 48.35 -11.11
C ARG A 212 7.77 48.51 -10.31
N TYR A 213 7.10 47.39 -10.04
CA TYR A 213 5.90 47.29 -9.24
C TYR A 213 6.18 46.41 -8.03
N PHE A 214 5.54 46.74 -6.91
CA PHE A 214 5.59 45.97 -5.68
C PHE A 214 4.18 45.49 -5.35
N TYR A 215 4.02 44.18 -5.21
CA TYR A 215 2.80 43.56 -4.74
C TYR A 215 2.94 43.22 -3.26
N ARG A 216 2.01 43.68 -2.43
CA ARG A 216 2.01 43.33 -1.01
C ARG A 216 1.29 41.99 -0.86
N ASN A 217 2.06 40.96 -0.56
CA ASN A 217 1.61 39.60 -0.22
C ASN A 217 2.32 39.15 1.06
N ARG A 218 2.01 37.93 1.53
CA ARG A 218 2.62 37.36 2.75
C ARG A 218 4.16 37.31 2.67
N ALA A 219 4.70 36.88 1.53
CA ALA A 219 6.15 36.82 1.31
C ALA A 219 6.83 38.19 1.40
N TYR A 220 6.19 39.26 0.90
CA TYR A 220 6.68 40.64 1.07
C TYR A 220 6.69 41.03 2.56
N ASP A 221 5.64 40.72 3.30
CA ASP A 221 5.56 41.06 4.72
C ASP A 221 6.63 40.29 5.52
N GLU A 222 6.80 39.00 5.27
CA GLU A 222 7.84 38.16 5.88
C GLU A 222 9.27 38.67 5.54
N PHE A 223 9.52 39.00 4.27
CA PHE A 223 10.79 39.60 3.83
C PHE A 223 11.10 40.89 4.59
N MET A 224 10.14 41.81 4.69
CA MET A 224 10.31 43.08 5.40
C MET A 224 10.57 42.87 6.90
N HIS A 225 9.89 41.90 7.54
CA HIS A 225 10.13 41.59 8.96
C HIS A 225 11.53 40.99 9.18
N SER A 226 12.01 40.13 8.27
CA SER A 226 13.36 39.55 8.36
C SER A 226 14.49 40.58 8.23
N GLU A 227 14.32 41.58 7.36
CA GLU A 227 15.27 42.68 7.19
C GLU A 227 15.25 43.65 8.39
N GLU A 228 14.10 43.85 9.02
CA GLU A 228 13.96 44.62 10.25
C GLU A 228 14.66 43.94 11.45
N GLU A 229 14.63 42.61 11.54
CA GLU A 229 15.38 41.86 12.56
C GLU A 229 16.89 41.86 12.31
N GLN A 230 17.36 41.76 11.07
CA GLN A 230 18.80 41.79 10.74
C GLN A 230 19.43 43.17 10.88
N SER A 231 18.64 44.24 10.85
CA SER A 231 19.11 45.62 11.03
C SER A 231 19.07 46.10 12.48
N ALA A 232 18.60 45.26 13.41
CA ALA A 232 18.52 45.52 14.85
C ALA A 232 19.70 44.95 15.67
N ASP A 233 20.59 44.15 15.06
CA ASP A 233 21.87 43.67 15.62
C ASP A 233 23.08 44.46 15.08
#